data_AF-A0A931MA51-F1
#
_entry.id   AF-A0A931MA51-F1
#
_cell.length_a   1.000
_cell.length_b   1.000
_cell.length_c   1.000
_cell.angle_alpha   90.00
_cell.angle_beta   90.00
_cell.angle_gamma   90.00
#
_symmetry.space_group_name_H-M   'P 1'
#
loop_
_entity.id
_entity.type
_entity.pdbx_description
1 polymer ?
#
loop_
_entity_poly.entity_id
_entity_poly.type
_entity_poly.pdbx_seq_one_letter_code
_entity_poly.pdbx_strand_id
1 'polypeptide(L)'
;VDMNPVGAWPAAGGKMFVDCEDGQSISVIDVASNVNLATIMLGFKPGFAAFNTTANELWVSDATNGKVSYYLDMGGNTWMKHGEFVTGADAHAIAFNGGFGYVTNQGANTVSVINVSTHTKVKDIPVGKKPNGIVFKL
;
A
#
# COMPACT_ATOMS: atom_id res chain seq x y z
N VAL A 1 4.37 8.81 15.03
CA VAL A 1 3.32 8.44 14.05
C VAL A 1 2.15 9.40 14.21
N ASP A 2 1.31 9.52 13.18
CA ASP A 2 0.13 10.39 13.17
C ASP A 2 -1.10 9.72 13.84
N MET A 3 -2.29 10.32 13.73
CA MET A 3 -3.51 9.92 14.45
C MET A 3 -4.09 8.55 14.04
N ASN A 4 -4.49 7.76 15.04
CA ASN A 4 -5.11 6.43 14.92
C ASN A 4 -4.32 5.46 14.01
N PRO A 5 -3.09 5.08 14.38
CA PRO A 5 -2.32 4.10 13.62
C PRO A 5 -2.93 2.70 13.74
N VAL A 6 -3.05 1.98 12.62
CA VAL A 6 -3.64 0.62 12.58
C VAL A 6 -2.61 -0.43 12.19
N GLY A 7 -1.91 -0.23 11.08
CA GLY A 7 -0.84 -1.12 10.61
C GLY A 7 0.54 -0.47 10.64
N ALA A 8 1.57 -1.30 10.84
CA ALA A 8 2.98 -0.92 10.76
C ALA A 8 3.71 -1.94 9.90
N TRP A 9 4.12 -1.52 8.69
CA TRP A 9 4.58 -2.40 7.63
C TRP A 9 6.08 -2.23 7.41
N PRO A 10 6.89 -3.29 7.57
CA PRO A 10 8.31 -3.21 7.30
C PRO A 10 8.56 -3.05 5.80
N ALA A 11 9.60 -2.30 5.46
CA ALA A 11 10.10 -2.18 4.10
C ALA A 11 11.62 -2.34 4.06
N ALA A 12 12.17 -2.53 2.86
CA ALA A 12 13.63 -2.51 2.71
C ALA A 12 14.22 -1.12 2.99
N GLY A 13 15.53 -1.07 3.17
CA GLY A 13 16.24 0.19 3.43
C GLY A 13 16.06 0.72 4.86
N GLY A 14 15.65 -0.14 5.81
CA GLY A 14 15.52 0.24 7.22
C GLY A 14 14.32 1.14 7.51
N LYS A 15 13.33 1.20 6.62
CA LYS A 15 12.11 1.99 6.81
C LYS A 15 10.94 1.11 7.24
N MET A 16 9.99 1.72 7.96
CA MET A 16 8.69 1.16 8.29
C MET A 16 7.62 2.19 7.91
N PHE A 17 6.54 1.74 7.28
CA PHE A 17 5.41 2.58 6.89
C PHE A 17 4.23 2.29 7.80
N VAL A 18 3.74 3.30 8.52
CA VAL A 18 2.63 3.16 9.45
C VAL A 18 1.40 3.84 8.87
N ASP A 19 0.34 3.08 8.60
CA ASP A 19 -0.93 3.67 8.19
C ASP A 19 -1.68 4.24 9.39
N CYS A 20 -2.25 5.43 9.18
CA CYS A 20 -2.96 6.22 10.16
C CYS A 20 -4.35 6.53 9.61
N GLU A 21 -5.38 5.82 10.09
CA GLU A 21 -6.72 5.87 9.49
C GLU A 21 -7.38 7.24 9.66
N ASP A 22 -7.43 7.76 10.90
CA ASP A 22 -8.06 9.06 11.19
C ASP A 22 -7.22 10.23 10.64
N GLY A 23 -5.89 10.07 10.65
CA GLY A 23 -4.96 11.02 10.03
C GLY A 23 -5.03 11.04 8.51
N GLN A 24 -5.61 10.00 7.88
CA GLN A 24 -5.60 9.80 6.42
C GLN A 24 -4.19 9.94 5.85
N SER A 25 -3.24 9.30 6.51
CA SER A 25 -1.81 9.51 6.28
C SER A 25 -0.99 8.22 6.42
N ILE A 26 0.23 8.24 5.88
CA ILE A 26 1.27 7.26 6.20
C ILE A 26 2.40 7.98 6.93
N SER A 27 2.81 7.50 8.10
CA SER A 27 4.07 7.90 8.73
C SER A 27 5.22 7.03 8.23
N VAL A 28 6.32 7.65 7.80
CA VAL A 28 7.54 6.96 7.36
C VAL A 28 8.55 6.97 8.49
N ILE A 29 8.80 5.81 9.09
CA ILE A 29 9.66 5.66 10.26
C ILE A 29 11.02 5.10 9.85
N ASP A 30 12.10 5.72 10.32
CA ASP A 30 13.43 5.11 10.31
C ASP A 30 13.52 4.10 11.46
N VAL A 31 13.76 2.83 11.15
CA VAL A 31 13.75 1.75 12.14
C VAL A 31 15.01 1.74 13.00
N ALA A 32 16.13 2.28 12.50
CA ALA A 32 17.38 2.31 13.26
C ALA A 32 17.34 3.35 14.40
N SER A 33 16.75 4.52 14.13
CA SER A 33 16.65 5.64 15.05
C SER A 33 15.28 5.79 15.71
N ASN A 34 14.26 5.05 15.26
CA ASN A 34 12.86 5.17 15.66
C ASN A 34 12.29 6.59 15.49
N VAL A 35 12.74 7.30 14.45
CA VAL A 35 12.31 8.68 14.14
C VAL A 35 11.31 8.68 13.00
N ASN A 36 10.29 9.54 13.10
CA ASN A 36 9.41 9.85 11.97
C ASN A 36 10.14 10.77 10.98
N LEU A 37 10.43 10.24 9.80
CA LEU A 37 11.11 10.96 8.72
C LEU A 37 10.16 11.85 7.93
N ALA A 38 8.91 11.42 7.75
CA ALA A 38 7.91 12.10 6.93
C ALA A 38 6.49 11.61 7.24
N THR A 39 5.52 12.50 7.07
CA THR A 39 4.09 12.14 7.05
C THR A 39 3.54 12.40 5.65
N ILE A 40 3.04 11.36 4.99
CA ILE A 40 2.46 11.42 3.65
C ILE A 40 0.95 11.61 3.79
N MET A 41 0.43 12.75 3.35
CA MET A 41 -1.01 13.00 3.35
C MET A 41 -1.68 12.30 2.17
N LEU A 42 -2.67 11.46 2.44
CA LEU A 42 -3.35 10.65 1.43
C LEU A 42 -4.67 11.27 0.95
N GLY A 43 -5.39 11.92 1.88
CA GLY A 43 -6.75 12.42 1.64
C GLY A 43 -7.83 11.32 1.58
N PHE A 44 -7.49 10.11 2.00
CA PHE A 44 -8.41 8.98 2.17
C PHE A 44 -7.92 8.11 3.34
N LYS A 45 -8.83 7.27 3.87
CA LYS A 45 -8.51 6.32 4.94
C LYS A 45 -7.68 5.14 4.39
N PRO A 46 -6.39 5.00 4.73
CA PRO A 46 -5.57 3.89 4.26
C PRO A 46 -6.03 2.55 4.84
N GLY A 47 -5.94 1.47 4.06
CA GLY A 47 -6.14 0.11 4.56
C GLY A 47 -4.84 -0.67 4.82
N PHE A 48 -3.81 -0.41 4.01
CA PHE A 48 -2.53 -1.10 4.04
C PHE A 48 -1.48 -0.30 3.26
N ALA A 49 -0.21 -0.40 3.64
CA ALA A 49 0.90 0.17 2.88
C ALA A 49 1.95 -0.90 2.55
N ALA A 50 2.43 -0.94 1.30
CA ALA A 50 3.46 -1.87 0.87
C ALA A 50 4.47 -1.17 -0.05
N PHE A 51 5.76 -1.36 0.22
CA PHE A 51 6.82 -0.77 -0.60
C PHE A 51 7.39 -1.77 -1.59
N ASN A 52 7.35 -1.42 -2.88
CA ASN A 52 8.01 -2.15 -3.95
C ASN A 52 9.43 -1.62 -4.14
N THR A 53 10.42 -2.44 -3.77
CA THR A 53 11.83 -2.05 -3.83
C THR A 53 12.38 -1.95 -5.25
N THR A 54 11.87 -2.76 -6.18
CA THR A 54 12.31 -2.76 -7.58
C THR A 54 11.80 -1.54 -8.33
N ALA A 55 10.55 -1.14 -8.10
CA ALA A 55 9.95 0.05 -8.71
C ALA A 55 10.23 1.34 -7.92
N ASN A 56 10.72 1.23 -6.68
CA ASN A 56 10.88 2.34 -5.74
C ASN A 56 9.53 3.07 -5.47
N GLU A 57 8.46 2.30 -5.31
CA GLU A 57 7.09 2.81 -5.14
C GLU A 57 6.50 2.36 -3.81
N LEU A 58 5.88 3.29 -3.08
CA LEU A 58 4.98 2.96 -1.97
C LEU A 58 3.56 2.87 -2.49
N TRP A 59 2.93 1.71 -2.38
CA TRP A 59 1.52 1.51 -2.69
C TRP A 59 0.69 1.57 -1.41
N VAL A 60 -0.42 2.29 -1.45
CA VAL A 60 -1.35 2.45 -0.32
C VAL A 60 -2.77 2.15 -0.79
N SER A 61 -3.44 1.21 -0.14
CA SER A 61 -4.82 0.86 -0.48
C SER A 61 -5.82 1.88 0.04
N ASP A 62 -6.73 2.29 -0.83
CA ASP A 62 -7.90 3.09 -0.54
C ASP A 62 -9.12 2.16 -0.52
N ALA A 63 -9.39 1.61 0.67
CA ALA A 63 -10.45 0.63 0.88
C ALA A 63 -11.83 1.19 0.47
N THR A 64 -12.08 2.46 0.79
CA THR A 64 -13.37 3.13 0.55
C THR A 64 -13.68 3.25 -0.94
N ASN A 65 -12.67 3.48 -1.79
CA ASN A 65 -12.86 3.71 -3.22
C ASN A 65 -12.48 2.51 -4.10
N GLY A 66 -12.00 1.41 -3.52
CA GLY A 66 -11.57 0.22 -4.28
C GLY A 66 -10.40 0.50 -5.21
N LYS A 67 -9.43 1.29 -4.71
CA LYS A 67 -8.25 1.74 -5.45
C LYS A 67 -6.97 1.48 -4.66
N VAL A 68 -5.86 1.61 -5.36
CA VAL A 68 -4.54 1.81 -4.76
C VAL A 68 -3.95 3.08 -5.32
N SER A 69 -3.42 3.94 -4.46
CA SER A 69 -2.57 5.07 -4.84
C SER A 69 -1.11 4.69 -4.66
N TYR A 70 -0.23 5.12 -5.56
CA TYR A 70 1.20 4.91 -5.45
C TYR A 70 1.99 6.21 -5.37
N TYR A 71 3.04 6.18 -4.56
CA TYR A 71 3.83 7.35 -4.17
C TYR A 71 5.31 7.09 -4.41
N LEU A 72 6.03 8.17 -4.77
CA LEU A 72 7.47 8.16 -4.97
C LEU A 72 8.14 9.10 -3.96
N ASP A 73 9.30 8.69 -3.45
CA ASP A 73 10.21 9.59 -2.73
C ASP A 73 10.98 10.42 -3.76
N MET A 74 10.73 11.71 -3.77
CA MET A 74 11.35 12.68 -4.67
C MET A 74 12.72 13.15 -4.18
N GLY A 75 13.20 12.58 -3.07
CA GLY A 75 14.44 12.93 -2.41
C GLY A 75 14.21 13.56 -1.05
N GLY A 76 15.09 13.24 -0.10
CA GLY A 76 15.05 13.80 1.25
C GLY A 76 13.79 13.43 2.05
N ASN A 77 13.17 12.27 1.77
CA ASN A 77 11.89 11.85 2.32
C ASN A 77 10.70 12.75 1.93
N THR A 78 10.76 13.35 0.75
CA THR A 78 9.66 14.14 0.19
C THR A 78 8.81 13.24 -0.69
N TRP A 79 7.68 12.77 -0.17
CA TRP A 79 6.82 11.82 -0.88
C TRP A 79 5.69 12.52 -1.63
N MET A 80 5.49 12.13 -2.89
CA MET A 80 4.39 12.65 -3.71
C MET A 80 3.58 11.51 -4.32
N LYS A 81 2.26 11.71 -4.40
CA LYS A 81 1.38 10.82 -5.16
C LYS A 81 1.74 10.92 -6.63
N HIS A 82 2.05 9.79 -7.26
CA HIS A 82 2.36 9.75 -8.68
C HIS A 82 1.16 9.28 -9.51
N GLY A 83 0.34 8.39 -8.96
CA GLY A 83 -0.89 7.97 -9.61
C GLY A 83 -1.75 7.06 -8.75
N GLU A 84 -2.79 6.52 -9.37
CA GLU A 84 -3.69 5.54 -8.77
C GLU A 84 -4.26 4.60 -9.83
N PHE A 85 -4.76 3.45 -9.40
CA PHE A 85 -5.44 2.50 -10.27
C PHE A 85 -6.54 1.75 -9.50
N VAL A 86 -7.52 1.26 -10.25
CA VAL A 86 -8.68 0.55 -9.69
C VAL A 86 -8.34 -0.91 -9.42
N THR A 87 -8.75 -1.41 -8.25
CA THR A 87 -8.70 -2.82 -7.85
C THR A 87 -10.12 -3.35 -7.72
N GLY A 88 -10.58 -3.78 -6.56
CA GLY A 88 -11.97 -4.16 -6.27
C GLY A 88 -12.48 -3.49 -5.01
N ALA A 89 -13.78 -3.65 -4.75
CA ALA A 89 -14.42 -3.09 -3.56
C ALA A 89 -13.72 -3.55 -2.27
N ASP A 90 -13.46 -2.60 -1.37
CA ASP A 90 -12.74 -2.80 -0.10
C ASP A 90 -11.34 -3.38 -0.33
N ALA A 91 -10.54 -2.65 -1.11
CA ALA A 91 -9.13 -2.93 -1.35
C ALA A 91 -8.36 -2.91 -0.03
N HIS A 92 -7.58 -3.96 0.25
CA HIS A 92 -6.98 -4.17 1.55
C HIS A 92 -5.47 -4.43 1.44
N ALA A 93 -4.99 -5.65 1.68
CA ALA A 93 -3.57 -5.94 1.74
C ALA A 93 -2.92 -6.01 0.35
N ILE A 94 -1.64 -5.65 0.29
CA ILE A 94 -0.85 -5.56 -0.93
C ILE A 94 0.41 -6.42 -0.78
N ALA A 95 0.73 -7.25 -1.77
CA ALA A 95 2.02 -7.93 -1.87
C ALA A 95 2.54 -7.92 -3.31
N PHE A 96 3.86 -7.99 -3.47
CA PHE A 96 4.51 -7.97 -4.78
C PHE A 96 5.21 -9.30 -5.07
N ASN A 97 5.14 -9.76 -6.33
CA ASN A 97 5.91 -10.89 -6.83
C ASN A 97 6.11 -10.80 -8.35
N GLY A 98 7.34 -11.02 -8.83
CA GLY A 98 7.61 -11.20 -10.26
C GLY A 98 7.15 -10.09 -11.20
N GLY A 99 7.18 -8.82 -10.78
CA GLY A 99 6.71 -7.67 -11.57
C GLY A 99 5.21 -7.40 -11.46
N PHE A 100 4.49 -8.16 -10.64
CA PHE A 100 3.08 -7.96 -10.36
C PHE A 100 2.85 -7.54 -8.91
N GLY A 101 1.84 -6.69 -8.71
CA GLY A 101 1.25 -6.42 -7.41
C GLY A 101 -0.06 -7.20 -7.27
N TYR A 102 -0.34 -7.66 -6.07
CA TYR A 102 -1.53 -8.45 -5.73
C TYR A 102 -2.25 -7.75 -4.59
N VAL A 103 -3.53 -7.45 -4.80
CA VAL A 103 -4.33 -6.68 -3.85
C VAL A 103 -5.54 -7.51 -3.45
N THR A 104 -5.70 -7.81 -2.16
CA THR A 104 -6.91 -8.46 -1.66
C THR A 104 -8.05 -7.43 -1.65
N ASN A 105 -9.24 -7.86 -2.07
CA ASN A 105 -10.44 -7.02 -2.09
C ASN A 105 -11.52 -7.68 -1.23
N GLN A 106 -11.69 -7.22 0.00
CA GLN A 106 -12.57 -7.85 0.98
C GLN A 106 -14.03 -7.88 0.53
N GLY A 107 -14.51 -6.78 -0.07
CA GLY A 107 -15.89 -6.59 -0.50
C GLY A 107 -16.18 -7.29 -1.82
N ALA A 108 -15.18 -7.37 -2.71
CA ALA A 108 -15.32 -8.07 -3.98
C ALA A 108 -15.10 -9.59 -3.87
N ASN A 109 -14.51 -10.08 -2.77
CA ASN A 109 -14.09 -11.48 -2.62
C ASN A 109 -13.13 -11.93 -3.73
N THR A 110 -12.20 -11.04 -4.11
CA THR A 110 -11.20 -11.29 -5.15
C THR A 110 -9.81 -10.88 -4.70
N VAL A 111 -8.79 -11.32 -5.45
CA VAL A 111 -7.45 -10.72 -5.46
C VAL A 111 -7.22 -10.09 -6.84
N SER A 112 -7.00 -8.78 -6.91
CA SER A 112 -6.61 -8.10 -8.15
C SER A 112 -5.13 -8.33 -8.43
N VAL A 113 -4.79 -8.68 -9.66
CA VAL A 113 -3.42 -8.77 -10.16
C VAL A 113 -3.13 -7.54 -11.01
N ILE A 114 -2.11 -6.78 -10.63
CA ILE A 114 -1.73 -5.49 -11.23
C ILE A 114 -0.34 -5.64 -11.84
N ASN A 115 -0.16 -5.21 -13.09
CA ASN A 115 1.17 -5.07 -13.67
C ASN A 115 1.83 -3.82 -13.06
N VAL A 116 2.97 -3.98 -12.38
CA VAL A 116 3.64 -2.88 -11.67
C VAL A 116 4.19 -1.83 -12.66
N SER A 117 4.67 -2.25 -13.82
CA SER A 117 5.31 -1.33 -14.78
C SER A 117 4.32 -0.40 -15.49
N THR A 118 3.06 -0.83 -15.63
CA THR A 118 2.02 -0.09 -16.36
C THR A 118 0.89 0.39 -15.45
N HIS A 119 0.90 -0.01 -14.17
CA HIS A 119 -0.17 0.24 -13.20
C HIS A 119 -1.56 -0.16 -13.70
N THR A 120 -1.63 -1.22 -14.53
CA THR A 120 -2.89 -1.72 -15.08
C THR A 120 -3.30 -3.03 -14.44
N LYS A 121 -4.60 -3.17 -14.18
CA LYS A 121 -5.16 -4.45 -13.73
C LYS A 121 -5.14 -5.46 -14.88
N VAL A 122 -4.53 -6.61 -14.61
CA VAL A 122 -4.43 -7.73 -15.54
C VAL A 122 -5.65 -8.65 -15.41
N LYS A 123 -6.03 -8.98 -14.18
CA LYS A 123 -7.20 -9.82 -13.88
C LYS A 123 -7.59 -9.73 -12.42
N ASP A 124 -8.78 -10.21 -12.10
CA ASP A 124 -9.23 -10.51 -10.75
C ASP A 124 -9.29 -12.04 -10.56
N ILE A 125 -8.77 -12.53 -9.43
CA ILE A 125 -8.80 -13.94 -9.04
C ILE A 125 -9.92 -14.09 -8.00
N PRO A 126 -11.00 -14.85 -8.29
CA PRO A 126 -12.02 -15.14 -7.28
C PRO A 126 -11.42 -15.94 -6.12
N VAL A 127 -11.76 -15.56 -4.90
CA VAL A 127 -11.36 -16.25 -3.68
C VAL A 127 -12.55 -16.38 -2.71
N GLY A 128 -12.30 -16.89 -1.50
CA GLY A 128 -13.28 -16.95 -0.44
C GLY A 128 -13.73 -15.58 0.06
N LYS A 129 -14.62 -15.56 1.06
CA LYS A 129 -15.18 -14.32 1.59
C LYS A 129 -14.15 -13.50 2.35
N LYS A 130 -14.19 -12.17 2.17
CA LYS A 130 -13.38 -11.18 2.90
C LYS A 130 -11.88 -11.53 2.97
N PRO A 131 -11.19 -11.73 1.83
CA PRO A 131 -9.74 -11.93 1.85
C PRO A 131 -9.07 -10.71 2.46
N ASN A 132 -8.29 -10.92 3.53
CA ASN A 132 -7.65 -9.83 4.25
C ASN A 132 -6.14 -9.79 3.96
N GLY A 133 -5.33 -10.65 4.60
CA GLY A 133 -3.88 -10.68 4.40
C GLY A 133 -3.43 -11.42 3.14
N ILE A 134 -2.27 -11.05 2.61
CA ILE A 134 -1.61 -11.73 1.49
C ILE A 134 -0.10 -11.74 1.69
N VAL A 135 0.53 -12.88 1.43
CA VAL A 135 1.99 -13.07 1.48
C VAL A 135 2.41 -14.04 0.39
N PHE A 136 3.64 -13.89 -0.10
CA PHE A 136 4.29 -14.91 -0.91
C PHE A 136 5.22 -15.73 -0.01
N LYS A 137 5.16 -17.05 -0.17
CA LYS A 137 6.17 -17.92 0.42
C LYS A 137 7.47 -17.77 -0.38
N LEU A 138 8.54 -17.44 0.33
CA LEU A 138 9.91 -17.43 -0.20
C LEU A 138 10.46 -18.85 -0.32
#